data_AF-A0A093X1V3-F1
#
_entry.id   AF-A0A093X1V3-F1
#
_cell.length_a   1.000
_cell.length_b   1.000
_cell.length_c   1.000
_cell.angle_alpha   90.00
_cell.angle_beta   90.00
_cell.angle_gamma   90.00
#
_symmetry.space_group_name_H-M   'P 1'
#
loop_
_entity.id
_entity.type
_entity.pdbx_description
1 polymer ?
#
loop_
_entity_poly.entity_id
_entity_poly.type
_entity_poly.pdbx_seq_one_letter_code
_entity_poly.pdbx_strand_id
1 'polypeptide(L)'
;MLIIEPRRGWTKRLHSKAIAVSGQTAGLGRVLFTGPHGASIPVGDYEYLFMVASGYGIVAQLPLLERLVHGVLAREARALRICLVWEFEDT
;
A
#
# COMPACT_ATOMS: atom_id res chain seq x y z
N MET A 1 -0.14 1.40 -6.41
CA MET A 1 0.05 -0.07 -6.48
C MET A 1 -0.99 -0.76 -5.60
N LEU A 2 -1.59 -1.89 -6.03
CA LEU A 2 -2.55 -2.66 -5.22
C LEU A 2 -1.95 -4.02 -4.86
N ILE A 3 -1.77 -4.27 -3.56
CA ILE A 3 -1.35 -5.57 -3.03
C ILE A 3 -2.53 -6.13 -2.24
N ILE A 4 -2.85 -7.41 -2.44
CA ILE A 4 -3.94 -8.10 -1.75
C ILE A 4 -3.37 -9.34 -1.07
N GLU A 5 -3.55 -9.44 0.24
CA GLU A 5 -3.22 -10.65 0.99
C GLU A 5 -4.21 -11.79 0.68
N PRO A 6 -3.74 -12.96 0.22
CA PRO A 6 -4.56 -14.14 0.11
C PRO A 6 -4.91 -14.68 1.51
N ARG A 7 -6.09 -14.36 2.01
CA ARG A 7 -6.60 -14.90 3.28
C ARG A 7 -7.49 -16.11 3.04
N ARG A 8 -8.80 -15.97 3.30
CA ARG A 8 -9.82 -17.02 3.11
C ARG A 8 -10.88 -16.56 2.13
N GLY A 9 -11.65 -17.51 1.61
CA GLY A 9 -12.78 -17.21 0.72
C GLY A 9 -12.34 -16.53 -0.58
N TRP A 10 -12.84 -15.31 -0.80
CA TRP A 10 -12.69 -14.62 -2.10
C TRP A 10 -11.25 -14.27 -2.46
N THR A 11 -10.45 -13.72 -1.52
CA THR A 11 -9.06 -13.33 -1.81
C THR A 11 -8.16 -14.53 -2.12
N LYS A 12 -8.42 -15.69 -1.48
CA LYS A 12 -7.74 -16.95 -1.82
C LYS A 12 -8.10 -17.44 -3.22
N ARG A 13 -9.38 -17.38 -3.60
CA ARG A 13 -9.85 -17.75 -4.95
C ARG A 13 -9.26 -16.81 -6.01
N LEU A 14 -9.18 -15.52 -5.70
CA LEU A 14 -8.54 -14.53 -6.57
C LEU A 14 -7.05 -14.87 -6.77
N HIS A 15 -6.34 -15.19 -5.70
CA HIS A 15 -4.94 -15.60 -5.77
C HIS A 15 -4.74 -16.88 -6.60
N SER A 16 -5.55 -17.92 -6.40
CA SER A 16 -5.50 -19.15 -7.22
C SER A 16 -5.74 -18.87 -8.70
N LYS A 17 -6.69 -17.98 -9.03
CA LYS A 17 -6.92 -17.56 -10.41
C LYS A 17 -5.74 -16.75 -10.97
N ALA A 18 -5.16 -15.85 -10.17
CA ALA A 18 -4.00 -15.07 -10.57
C ALA A 18 -2.80 -15.96 -10.89
N ILE A 19 -2.55 -17.00 -10.09
CA ILE A 19 -1.51 -18.01 -10.36
C ILE A 19 -1.83 -18.78 -11.64
N ALA A 20 -3.05 -19.27 -11.82
CA ALA A 20 -3.44 -20.05 -13.00
C ALA A 20 -3.26 -19.28 -14.32
N VAL A 21 -3.36 -17.95 -14.24
CA VAL A 21 -3.27 -17.04 -15.39
C VAL A 21 -1.86 -16.41 -15.50
N SER A 22 -1.01 -16.57 -14.49
CA SER A 22 0.37 -16.06 -14.52
C SER A 22 1.15 -16.70 -15.69
N GLY A 23 1.71 -15.85 -16.55
CA GLY A 23 2.39 -16.27 -17.78
C GLY A 23 1.53 -16.34 -19.05
N GLN A 24 0.21 -16.10 -18.94
CA GLN A 24 -0.68 -15.97 -20.11
C GLN A 24 -0.95 -14.48 -20.40
N THR A 25 -1.18 -14.13 -21.67
CA THR A 25 -1.48 -12.74 -22.09
C THR A 25 -2.89 -12.28 -21.71
N ALA A 26 -3.77 -13.20 -21.30
CA ALA A 26 -5.09 -12.87 -20.79
C ALA A 26 -4.98 -12.44 -19.32
N GLY A 27 -5.38 -11.21 -18.96
CA GLY A 27 -5.40 -10.77 -17.56
C GLY A 27 -6.50 -11.41 -16.72
N LEU A 28 -6.62 -11.03 -15.44
CA LEU A 28 -7.65 -11.46 -14.47
C LEU A 28 -9.12 -11.14 -14.86
N GLY A 29 -9.35 -10.63 -16.07
CA GLY A 29 -10.63 -10.13 -16.57
C GLY A 29 -10.81 -8.63 -16.29
N ARG A 30 -12.06 -8.17 -16.41
CA ARG A 30 -12.44 -6.78 -16.10
C ARG A 30 -12.51 -6.59 -14.58
N VAL A 31 -11.87 -5.54 -14.08
CA VAL A 31 -11.92 -5.13 -12.68
C VAL A 31 -12.61 -3.77 -12.59
N LEU A 32 -13.44 -3.60 -11.57
CA LEU A 32 -14.12 -2.34 -11.27
C LEU A 32 -13.59 -1.80 -9.94
N PHE A 33 -13.20 -0.53 -9.93
CA PHE A 33 -12.81 0.19 -8.73
C PHE A 33 -13.88 1.21 -8.37
N THR A 34 -14.15 1.35 -7.08
CA THR A 34 -14.93 2.47 -6.53
C THR A 34 -14.02 3.21 -5.58
N GLY A 35 -14.08 4.55 -5.57
CA GLY A 35 -13.28 5.37 -4.65
C GLY A 35 -12.76 6.67 -5.27
N PRO A 36 -11.88 7.38 -4.55
CA PRO A 36 -11.16 6.94 -3.34
C PRO A 36 -12.06 6.85 -2.10
N HIS A 37 -11.75 5.89 -1.22
CA HIS A 37 -12.39 5.73 0.08
C HIS A 37 -11.33 5.92 1.17
N GLY A 38 -11.59 6.78 2.16
CA GLY A 38 -10.66 7.06 3.26
C GLY A 38 -10.58 8.55 3.58
N ALA A 39 -10.02 8.88 4.75
CA ALA A 39 -9.81 10.26 5.18
C ALA A 39 -8.47 10.80 4.65
N SER A 40 -8.46 12.05 4.17
CA SER A 40 -7.23 12.77 3.85
C SER A 40 -6.68 13.41 5.12
N ILE A 41 -5.51 12.96 5.57
CA ILE A 41 -4.83 13.51 6.74
C ILE A 41 -3.63 14.34 6.25
N PRO A 42 -3.48 15.62 6.65
CA PRO A 42 -2.39 16.48 6.22
C PRO A 42 -1.08 16.13 6.96
N VAL A 43 -0.53 14.95 6.66
CA VAL A 43 0.72 14.45 7.27
C VAL A 43 1.97 15.22 6.85
N GLY A 44 1.90 16.06 5.81
CA GLY A 44 3.04 16.86 5.33
C GLY A 44 3.42 18.04 6.24
N ASP A 45 2.54 18.41 7.17
CA ASP A 45 2.77 19.52 8.12
C ASP A 45 3.54 19.08 9.37
N TYR A 46 3.78 17.77 9.53
CA TYR A 46 4.50 17.21 10.68
C TYR A 46 5.99 17.06 10.37
N GLU A 47 6.85 17.52 11.28
CA GLU A 47 8.31 17.37 11.16
C GLU A 47 8.78 15.93 11.42
N TYR A 48 8.07 15.20 12.26
CA TYR A 48 8.40 13.82 12.64
C TYR A 48 7.21 12.91 12.35
N LEU A 49 7.43 11.87 11.55
CA LEU A 49 6.41 10.88 11.23
C LEU A 49 6.86 9.50 11.71
N PHE A 50 6.06 8.91 12.58
CA PHE A 50 6.25 7.54 13.05
C PHE A 50 5.12 6.67 12.50
N MET A 51 5.49 5.68 11.69
CA MET A 51 4.57 4.78 11.00
C MET A 51 4.79 3.38 11.52
N VAL A 52 3.71 2.70 11.92
CA VAL A 52 3.75 1.32 12.41
C VAL A 52 2.80 0.49 11.57
N ALA A 53 3.29 -0.63 11.05
CA ALA A 53 2.48 -1.57 10.29
C ALA A 53 2.84 -3.02 10.66
N SER A 54 1.84 -3.90 10.63
CA SER A 54 1.98 -5.35 10.77
C SER A 54 1.59 -6.05 9.47
N GLY A 55 2.41 -6.98 8.98
CA GLY A 55 2.15 -7.78 7.76
C GLY A 55 1.75 -6.90 6.57
N TYR A 56 0.63 -7.22 5.92
CA TYR A 56 0.09 -6.48 4.76
C TYR A 56 -0.51 -5.10 5.12
N GLY A 57 -0.57 -4.73 6.40
CA GLY A 57 -0.96 -3.39 6.83
C GLY A 57 -0.07 -2.28 6.26
N ILE A 58 1.17 -2.63 5.87
CA ILE A 58 2.12 -1.72 5.21
C ILE A 58 1.59 -1.18 3.87
N VAL A 59 0.73 -1.92 3.17
CA VAL A 59 0.24 -1.56 1.83
C VAL A 59 -0.51 -0.23 1.84
N ALA A 60 -1.22 0.08 2.92
CA ALA A 60 -1.91 1.36 3.07
C ALA A 60 -0.94 2.54 3.26
N GLN A 61 0.26 2.27 3.77
CA GLN A 61 1.28 3.26 4.09
C GLN A 61 2.22 3.56 2.91
N LEU A 62 2.41 2.61 1.98
CA LEU A 62 3.33 2.80 0.85
C LEU A 62 2.99 4.04 -0.02
N PRO A 63 1.73 4.27 -0.46
CA PRO A 63 1.40 5.46 -1.25
C PRO A 63 1.60 6.76 -0.46
N LEU A 64 1.41 6.70 0.86
CA LEU A 64 1.63 7.84 1.74
C LEU A 64 3.12 8.15 1.84
N LEU A 65 3.95 7.13 2.03
CA LEU A 65 5.40 7.24 2.10
C LEU A 65 5.97 7.77 0.77
N GLU A 66 5.52 7.24 -0.37
CA GLU A 66 5.90 7.74 -1.71
C GLU A 66 5.57 9.22 -1.86
N ARG A 67 4.36 9.64 -1.48
CA ARG A 67 3.93 11.04 -1.53
C ARG A 67 4.78 11.94 -0.63
N LEU A 68 5.12 11.47 0.57
CA LEU A 68 5.95 12.23 1.52
C LEU A 68 7.39 12.38 1.01
N VAL A 69 8.00 11.30 0.51
CA VAL A 69 9.33 11.34 -0.08
C VAL A 69 9.35 12.29 -1.28
N HIS A 70 8.34 12.22 -2.15
CA HIS A 70 8.22 13.12 -3.28
C HIS A 70 8.08 14.59 -2.84
N GLY A 71 7.24 14.88 -1.84
CA GLY A 71 7.06 16.23 -1.29
C GLY A 71 8.33 16.79 -0.65
N VAL A 72 9.14 15.95 0.02
CA VAL A 72 10.46 16.34 0.54
C VAL A 72 11.42 16.68 -0.60
N LEU A 73 11.50 15.84 -1.63
CA LEU A 73 12.36 16.08 -2.80
C LEU A 73 11.96 17.35 -3.55
N ALA A 74 10.66 17.64 -3.64
CA ALA A 74 10.12 18.86 -4.24
C ALA A 74 10.30 20.12 -3.36
N ARG A 75 10.83 20.00 -2.13
CA ARG A 75 10.88 21.05 -1.10
C ARG A 75 9.51 21.60 -0.68
N GLU A 76 8.45 20.82 -0.89
CA GLU A 76 7.08 21.15 -0.52
C GLU A 76 6.73 20.67 0.89
N ALA A 77 7.57 19.84 1.50
CA ALA A 77 7.38 19.31 2.85
C ALA A 77 8.51 19.72 3.81
N ARG A 78 8.16 20.12 5.04
CA ARG A 78 9.14 20.59 6.05
C ARG A 78 9.87 19.39 6.66
N ALA A 79 11.19 19.32 6.46
CA ALA A 79 12.17 18.52 7.21
C ALA A 79 11.62 17.24 7.88
N LEU A 80 11.15 16.29 7.06
CA LEU A 80 10.51 15.05 7.52
C LEU A 80 11.54 14.01 7.96
N ARG A 81 11.59 13.75 9.26
CA ARG A 81 12.16 12.51 9.79
C ARG A 81 11.08 11.44 9.80
N ILE A 82 11.19 10.50 8.87
CA ILE A 82 10.25 9.39 8.73
C ILE A 82 10.87 8.15 9.34
N CYS A 83 10.20 7.57 10.34
CA CYS A 83 10.54 6.28 10.91
C CYS A 83 9.38 5.32 10.62
N LEU A 84 9.68 4.27 9.87
CA LEU A 84 8.75 3.18 9.57
C LEU A 84 9.20 1.94 10.33
N VAL A 85 8.32 1.43 11.17
CA VAL A 85 8.46 0.14 11.84
C VAL A 85 7.49 -0.83 11.16
N TRP A 86 8.05 -1.82 10.48
CA TRP A 86 7.29 -2.89 9.87
C TRP A 86 7.55 -4.19 10.61
N GLU A 87 6.51 -4.69 11.26
CA GLU A 87 6.49 -6.02 11.87
C GLU A 87 5.89 -7.00 10.85
N PHE A 88 6.57 -8.12 10.65
CA PHE A 88 6.10 -9.20 9.78
C PHE A 88 6.51 -10.52 10.41
N GLU A 89 5.65 -11.53 10.25
CA GLU A 89 5.90 -12.88 10.72
C GLU A 89 6.50 -13.69 9.56
N ASP A 90 7.66 -14.32 9.79
CA ASP A 90 8.27 -15.27 8.85
C ASP A 90 7.53 -16.61 8.97
N THR A 91 6.46 -16.77 8.20
CA THR A 91 5.69 -18.03 8.09
C THR A 91 6.26 -18.96 7.03
#